data_AF-A0A2R6KXA5-F1
#
_entry.id   AF-A0A2R6KXA5-F1
#
_cell.length_a   1.000
_cell.length_b   1.000
_cell.length_c   1.000
_cell.angle_alpha   90.00
_cell.angle_beta   90.00
_cell.angle_gamma   90.00
#
_symmetry.space_group_name_H-M   'P 1'
#
loop_
_entity.id
_entity.type
_entity.pdbx_description
1 polymer ?
#
loop_
_entity_poly.entity_id
_entity_poly.type
_entity_poly.pdbx_seq_one_letter_code
_entity_poly.pdbx_strand_id
1 'polypeptide(L)'
;MDTSEGAVDVFECGTCGNVAVGDGGPTCCGDPMSAVGTDPVVEPPTLEELLRTVFDMSDAAMDICLCVMEGGEQTVLELAERTDYDRSVAARHLNHLVELGVLEKRRKLLKEGGHVYVYSPKSPETVRRGFERQFLLWLAGAVGRLGELRREKVEGIVDDADDTQWQLYHEE
;
A
#
# COMPACT_ATOMS: atom_id res chain seq x y z
N MET A 1 12.81 -10.43 21.55
CA MET A 1 11.41 -10.08 21.21
C MET A 1 11.14 -10.78 19.90
N ASP A 2 10.20 -11.73 19.93
CA ASP A 2 9.83 -12.55 18.77
C ASP A 2 9.41 -11.65 17.60
N THR A 3 10.13 -11.72 16.49
CA THR A 3 9.80 -11.02 15.24
C THR A 3 8.92 -11.87 14.32
N SER A 4 8.31 -12.95 14.83
CA SER A 4 7.50 -13.88 14.04
C SER A 4 5.99 -13.57 14.04
N GLU A 5 5.55 -12.47 14.64
CA GLU A 5 4.14 -12.08 14.63
C GLU A 5 3.79 -11.48 13.26
N GLY A 6 3.28 -12.32 12.35
CA GLY A 6 2.73 -11.89 11.05
C GLY A 6 3.59 -12.20 9.82
N ALA A 7 4.34 -13.29 9.80
CA ALA A 7 4.92 -13.79 8.55
C ALA A 7 3.77 -14.16 7.58
N VAL A 8 3.74 -13.50 6.43
CA VAL A 8 2.73 -13.71 5.39
C VAL A 8 3.43 -14.37 4.21
N ASP A 9 2.91 -15.50 3.76
CA ASP A 9 3.49 -16.26 2.65
C ASP A 9 2.67 -16.04 1.36
N VAL A 10 3.32 -16.32 0.23
CA VAL A 10 2.67 -16.37 -1.08
C VAL A 10 2.30 -17.80 -1.39
N PHE A 11 1.07 -18.01 -1.85
CA PHE A 11 0.52 -19.32 -2.20
C PHE A 11 0.03 -19.33 -3.64
N GLU A 12 0.16 -20.47 -4.30
CA GLU A 12 -0.35 -20.71 -5.65
C GLU A 12 -1.29 -21.93 -5.66
N CYS A 13 -2.41 -21.79 -6.37
CA CYS A 13 -3.34 -22.88 -6.58
C CYS A 13 -2.85 -23.76 -7.73
N GLY A 14 -2.54 -25.03 -7.47
CA GLY A 14 -2.12 -25.98 -8.51
C GLY A 14 -3.17 -26.27 -9.59
N THR A 15 -4.43 -25.91 -9.36
CA THR A 15 -5.54 -26.18 -10.30
C THR A 15 -5.77 -25.01 -11.26
N CYS A 16 -5.87 -23.78 -10.76
CA CYS A 16 -6.23 -22.61 -11.57
C CYS A 16 -5.10 -21.57 -11.69
N GLY A 17 -3.97 -21.76 -11.00
CA GLY A 17 -2.85 -20.82 -11.00
C GLY A 17 -3.12 -19.51 -10.24
N ASN A 18 -4.22 -19.43 -9.46
CA ASN A 18 -4.48 -18.24 -8.65
C ASN A 18 -3.38 -18.07 -7.60
N VAL A 19 -2.92 -16.83 -7.42
CA VAL A 19 -1.92 -16.46 -6.41
C VAL A 19 -2.60 -15.72 -5.26
N ALA A 20 -2.25 -16.07 -4.03
CA ALA A 20 -2.79 -15.45 -2.83
C ALA A 20 -1.66 -15.12 -1.85
N VAL A 21 -1.90 -14.11 -1.02
CA VAL A 21 -1.03 -13.70 0.08
C VAL A 21 -1.83 -13.93 1.37
N GLY A 22 -1.27 -14.63 2.34
CA GLY A 22 -1.99 -14.92 3.58
C GLY A 22 -1.16 -15.62 4.65
N ASP A 23 -1.78 -15.81 5.81
CA ASP A 23 -1.29 -16.67 6.88
C ASP A 23 -2.04 -18.02 6.84
N GLY A 24 -1.33 -19.11 7.15
CA GLY A 24 -1.99 -20.40 7.39
C GLY A 24 -2.55 -21.15 6.17
N GLY A 25 -2.17 -20.79 4.93
CA GLY A 25 -2.50 -21.57 3.74
C GLY A 25 -3.94 -21.37 3.25
N PRO A 26 -4.22 -20.31 2.47
CA PRO A 26 -5.54 -20.06 1.92
C PRO A 26 -6.02 -21.22 1.03
N THR A 27 -7.34 -21.34 0.88
CA THR A 27 -7.97 -22.36 0.04
C THR A 27 -8.44 -21.80 -1.29
N CYS A 28 -8.22 -22.54 -2.37
CA CYS A 28 -8.73 -22.20 -3.72
C CYS A 28 -9.18 -23.49 -4.42
N CYS A 29 -10.24 -23.40 -5.23
CA CYS A 29 -10.83 -24.56 -5.92
C CYS A 29 -11.28 -25.71 -4.99
N GLY A 30 -11.46 -25.45 -3.69
CA GLY A 30 -11.85 -26.46 -2.70
C GLY A 30 -10.67 -27.11 -1.97
N ASP A 31 -9.44 -26.84 -2.38
CA ASP A 31 -8.22 -27.41 -1.81
C ASP A 31 -7.31 -26.33 -1.19
N PRO A 32 -6.48 -26.68 -0.20
CA PRO A 32 -5.42 -25.80 0.28
C PRO A 32 -4.44 -25.45 -0.84
N MET A 33 -4.07 -24.18 -0.94
CA MET A 33 -3.05 -23.72 -1.89
C MET A 33 -1.65 -24.13 -1.40
N SER A 34 -0.71 -24.26 -2.34
CA SER A 34 0.68 -24.60 -2.01
C SER A 34 1.52 -23.34 -1.87
N ALA A 35 2.43 -23.29 -0.89
CA ALA A 35 3.34 -22.16 -0.74
C ALA A 35 4.29 -22.07 -1.95
N VAL A 36 4.50 -20.85 -2.45
CA VAL A 36 5.48 -20.57 -3.51
C VAL A 36 6.87 -20.55 -2.90
N GLY A 37 7.85 -21.18 -3.58
CA GLY A 37 9.24 -21.19 -3.14
C GLY A 37 9.80 -19.77 -2.97
N THR A 38 10.44 -19.52 -1.84
CA THR A 38 10.76 -18.18 -1.32
C THR A 38 12.11 -17.63 -1.82
N ASP A 39 12.49 -17.89 -3.07
CA ASP A 39 13.72 -17.30 -3.65
C ASP A 39 13.32 -16.23 -4.69
N PRO A 40 12.93 -15.03 -4.23
CA PRO A 40 12.46 -13.99 -5.12
C PRO A 40 13.64 -13.36 -5.87
N VAL A 41 13.51 -13.22 -7.19
CA VAL A 41 14.45 -12.43 -8.01
C VAL A 41 14.29 -10.92 -7.75
N VAL A 42 13.12 -10.50 -7.24
CA VAL A 42 12.81 -9.12 -6.89
C VAL A 42 12.76 -9.00 -5.37
N GLU A 43 13.68 -8.21 -4.82
CA GLU A 43 13.77 -7.97 -3.37
C GLU A 43 12.48 -7.35 -2.83
N PRO A 44 12.02 -7.76 -1.62
CA PRO A 44 10.89 -7.12 -0.97
C PRO A 44 11.20 -5.67 -0.59
N PRO A 45 10.22 -4.75 -0.65
CA PRO A 45 10.44 -3.36 -0.29
C PRO A 45 10.69 -3.22 1.22
N THR A 46 11.52 -2.25 1.60
CA THR A 46 11.58 -1.77 2.98
C THR A 46 10.27 -1.07 3.37
N LEU A 47 10.02 -0.93 4.69
CA LEU A 47 8.85 -0.22 5.18
C LEU A 47 8.81 1.25 4.67
N GLU A 48 9.95 1.92 4.64
CA GLU A 48 10.07 3.29 4.16
C GLU A 48 9.73 3.40 2.67
N GLU A 49 10.27 2.51 1.84
CA GLU A 49 9.95 2.46 0.41
C GLU A 49 8.47 2.19 0.17
N LEU A 50 7.86 1.30 0.95
CA LEU A 50 6.44 1.00 0.88
C LEU A 50 5.57 2.22 1.22
N LEU A 51 5.86 2.86 2.36
CA LEU A 51 5.15 4.07 2.83
C LEU A 51 5.25 5.21 1.82
N ARG A 52 6.43 5.41 1.23
CA ARG A 52 6.63 6.46 0.23
C ARG A 52 5.96 6.14 -1.11
N THR A 53 6.11 4.91 -1.61
CA THR A 53 5.71 4.54 -2.98
C THR A 53 4.21 4.27 -3.10
N VAL A 54 3.63 3.57 -2.12
CA VAL A 54 2.21 3.18 -2.18
C VAL A 54 1.32 4.20 -1.48
N PHE A 55 1.79 4.76 -0.37
CA PHE A 55 0.96 5.60 0.50
C PHE A 55 1.25 7.10 0.37
N ASP A 56 2.20 7.51 -0.48
CA ASP A 56 2.65 8.91 -0.63
C ASP A 56 2.92 9.57 0.74
N MET A 57 3.47 8.79 1.67
CA MET A 57 3.69 9.20 3.05
C MET A 57 5.14 9.65 3.19
N SER A 58 5.34 10.97 3.20
CA SER A 58 6.64 11.59 3.44
C SER A 58 7.03 11.54 4.92
N ASP A 59 8.29 11.88 5.22
CA ASP A 59 8.77 12.06 6.61
C ASP A 59 7.88 13.05 7.38
N ALA A 60 7.47 14.14 6.74
CA ALA A 60 6.53 15.09 7.34
C ALA A 60 5.17 14.45 7.68
N ALA A 61 4.65 13.57 6.83
CA ALA A 61 3.42 12.84 7.13
C ALA A 61 3.62 11.85 8.30
N MET A 62 4.79 11.22 8.41
CA MET A 62 5.15 10.35 9.54
C MET A 62 5.25 11.15 10.85
N ASP A 63 5.97 12.27 10.86
CA ASP A 63 6.11 13.14 12.03
C ASP A 63 4.75 13.62 12.54
N ILE A 64 3.89 14.05 11.61
CA ILE A 64 2.53 14.49 11.92
C ILE A 64 1.69 13.34 12.47
N CYS A 65 1.80 12.15 11.89
CA CYS A 65 1.11 10.96 12.37
C CYS A 65 1.52 10.64 13.82
N LEU A 66 2.82 10.59 14.10
CA LEU A 66 3.37 10.33 15.44
C LEU A 66 2.92 11.40 16.45
N CYS A 67 2.97 12.67 16.07
CA CYS A 67 2.50 13.76 16.92
C CYS A 67 1.02 13.62 17.33
N VAL A 68 0.16 13.18 16.42
CA VAL A 68 -1.27 12.94 16.71
C VAL A 68 -1.46 11.65 17.52
N MET A 69 -0.66 10.61 17.27
CA MET A 69 -0.68 9.36 18.05
C MET A 69 -0.30 9.60 19.52
N GLU A 70 0.73 10.41 19.77
CA GLU A 70 1.19 10.75 21.12
C GLU A 70 0.32 11.83 21.78
N GLY A 71 -0.10 12.83 20.99
CA GLY A 71 -0.88 13.97 21.45
C GLY A 71 -2.37 13.70 21.61
N GLY A 72 -2.88 12.59 21.08
CA GLY A 72 -4.30 12.31 21.02
C GLY A 72 -5.05 13.24 20.07
N GLU A 73 -6.21 13.73 20.50
CA GLU A 73 -7.01 14.63 19.67
C GLU A 73 -6.34 16.01 19.52
N GLN A 74 -6.12 16.46 18.28
CA GLN A 74 -5.40 17.70 17.96
C GLN A 74 -6.10 18.49 16.85
N THR A 75 -5.97 19.81 16.88
CA THR A 75 -6.35 20.71 15.79
C THR A 75 -5.16 20.96 14.85
N VAL A 76 -5.41 21.51 13.66
CA VAL A 76 -4.33 21.95 12.75
C VAL A 76 -3.42 22.99 13.42
N LEU A 77 -4.00 23.84 14.27
CA LEU A 77 -3.27 24.90 14.96
C LEU A 77 -2.29 24.32 15.98
N GLU A 78 -2.79 23.46 16.87
CA GLU A 78 -1.97 22.81 17.89
C GLU A 78 -0.87 21.95 17.26
N LEU A 79 -1.18 21.26 16.15
CA LEU A 79 -0.18 20.47 15.43
C LEU A 79 0.90 21.36 14.80
N ALA A 80 0.54 22.47 14.16
CA ALA A 80 1.50 23.40 13.57
C ALA A 80 2.32 24.17 14.62
N GLU A 81 1.85 24.25 15.87
CA GLU A 81 2.63 24.82 16.98
C GLU A 81 3.60 23.80 17.62
N ARG A 82 3.28 22.51 17.51
CA ARG A 82 4.09 21.41 18.05
C ARG A 82 5.10 20.84 17.06
N THR A 83 4.92 21.13 15.77
CA THR A 83 5.78 20.69 14.69
C THR A 83 6.38 21.91 14.00
N ASP A 84 7.50 21.75 13.31
CA ASP A 84 8.09 22.82 12.50
C ASP A 84 7.38 23.01 11.14
N TYR A 85 6.17 22.45 10.98
CA TYR A 85 5.39 22.50 9.74
C TYR A 85 4.35 23.62 9.74
N ASP A 86 4.29 24.37 8.64
CA ASP A 86 3.26 25.38 8.45
C ASP A 86 1.85 24.78 8.46
N ARG A 87 0.86 25.60 8.82
CA ARG A 87 -0.55 25.19 8.89
C ARG A 87 -1.09 24.54 7.62
N SER A 88 -0.66 24.99 6.45
CA SER A 88 -1.09 24.43 5.15
C SER A 88 -0.53 23.02 4.94
N VAL A 89 0.74 22.82 5.29
CA VAL A 89 1.44 21.52 5.23
C VAL A 89 0.81 20.55 6.23
N ALA A 90 0.64 20.99 7.48
CA ALA A 90 -0.03 20.25 8.53
C ALA A 90 -1.46 19.82 8.11
N ALA A 91 -2.26 20.75 7.58
CA ALA A 91 -3.60 20.44 7.11
C ALA A 91 -3.62 19.44 5.95
N ARG A 92 -2.70 19.57 4.98
CA ARG A 92 -2.60 18.65 3.84
C ARG A 92 -2.31 17.23 4.33
N HIS A 93 -1.29 17.05 5.16
CA HIS A 93 -0.93 15.72 5.68
C HIS A 93 -1.99 15.15 6.61
N LEU A 94 -2.64 15.96 7.44
CA LEU A 94 -3.76 15.50 8.27
C LEU A 94 -4.93 14.97 7.43
N ASN A 95 -5.30 15.67 6.35
CA ASN A 95 -6.37 15.19 5.46
C ASN A 95 -5.95 13.90 4.73
N HIS A 96 -4.70 13.83 4.25
CA HIS A 96 -4.16 12.62 3.63
C HIS A 96 -4.22 11.41 4.58
N LEU A 97 -3.80 11.59 5.84
CA LEU A 97 -3.88 10.55 6.87
C LEU A 97 -5.33 10.15 7.21
N VAL A 98 -6.30 11.06 7.05
CA VAL A 98 -7.73 10.72 7.18
C VAL A 98 -8.20 9.87 5.99
N GLU A 99 -7.76 10.19 4.77
CA GLU A 99 -8.08 9.43 3.55
C GLU A 99 -7.49 8.02 3.59
N LEU A 100 -6.26 7.88 4.09
CA LEU A 100 -5.62 6.59 4.37
C LEU A 100 -6.29 5.82 5.52
N GLY A 101 -7.19 6.48 6.26
CA GLY A 101 -7.92 5.88 7.36
C GLY A 101 -7.11 5.78 8.65
N VAL A 102 -5.96 6.43 8.75
CA VAL A 102 -5.09 6.47 9.94
C VAL A 102 -5.69 7.35 11.03
N LEU A 103 -6.25 8.49 10.63
CA LEU A 103 -6.87 9.47 11.51
C LEU A 103 -8.38 9.54 11.28
N GLU A 104 -9.08 10.08 12.27
CA GLU A 104 -10.48 10.48 12.14
C GLU A 104 -10.59 12.00 12.28
N LYS A 105 -11.29 12.65 11.34
CA LYS A 105 -11.58 14.08 11.37
C LYS A 105 -12.99 14.31 11.91
N ARG A 106 -13.11 15.05 13.02
CA ARG A 106 -14.40 15.40 13.63
C ARG A 106 -14.55 16.92 13.72
N ARG A 107 -15.79 17.40 13.56
CA ARG A 107 -16.15 18.81 13.76
C ARG A 107 -16.63 18.99 15.20
N LYS A 108 -15.99 19.88 15.96
CA LYS A 108 -16.41 20.26 17.31
C LYS A 108 -16.90 21.70 17.37
N LEU A 109 -17.97 21.92 18.11
CA LEU A 109 -18.54 23.25 18.35
C LEU A 109 -17.81 23.91 19.53
N LEU A 110 -17.48 25.20 19.38
CA LEU A 110 -16.87 25.99 20.44
C LEU A 110 -17.96 26.67 21.27
N LYS A 111 -17.71 26.85 22.59
CA LYS A 111 -18.66 27.47 23.53
C LYS A 111 -19.02 28.91 23.14
N GLU A 112 -18.11 29.62 22.49
CA GLU A 112 -18.26 31.02 22.09
C GLU A 112 -18.87 31.17 20.68
N GLY A 113 -19.30 30.06 20.07
CA GLY A 113 -19.76 30.02 18.68
C GLY A 113 -18.64 29.65 17.70
N GLY A 114 -19.03 29.17 16.52
CA GLY A 114 -18.09 28.64 15.53
C GLY A 114 -17.81 27.15 15.68
N HIS A 115 -16.83 26.65 14.91
CA HIS A 115 -16.44 25.25 14.92
C HIS A 115 -14.95 25.09 14.61
N VAL A 116 -14.38 24.01 15.11
CA VAL A 116 -13.01 23.60 14.81
C VAL A 116 -13.01 22.16 14.31
N TYR A 117 -12.07 21.84 13.43
CA TYR A 117 -11.77 20.46 13.06
C TYR A 117 -10.70 19.91 13.98
N VAL A 118 -11.02 18.78 14.58
CA VAL A 118 -10.10 17.99 15.39
C VAL A 118 -9.80 16.68 14.69
N TYR A 119 -8.58 16.20 14.87
CA TYR A 119 -8.08 14.97 14.31
C TYR A 119 -7.66 14.06 15.45
N SER A 120 -8.16 12.83 15.47
CA SER A 120 -7.82 11.84 16.50
C SER A 120 -7.23 10.60 15.86
N PRO A 121 -6.23 9.96 16.49
CA PRO A 121 -5.70 8.70 16.01
C PRO A 121 -6.75 7.60 16.11
N LYS A 122 -6.80 6.71 15.11
CA LYS A 122 -7.52 5.44 15.25
C LYS A 122 -6.65 4.43 16.01
N SER A 123 -7.27 3.34 16.49
CA SER A 123 -6.52 2.29 17.18
C SER A 123 -5.44 1.69 16.26
N PRO A 124 -4.27 1.27 16.79
CA PRO A 124 -3.20 0.67 15.99
C PRO A 124 -3.68 -0.48 15.11
N GLU A 125 -4.58 -1.32 15.61
CA GLU A 125 -5.18 -2.42 14.84
C GLU A 125 -6.03 -1.91 13.66
N THR A 126 -6.81 -0.85 13.86
CA THR A 126 -7.60 -0.23 12.78
C THR A 126 -6.70 0.37 11.72
N VAL A 127 -5.62 1.04 12.15
CA VAL A 127 -4.62 1.62 11.26
C VAL A 127 -3.96 0.53 10.43
N ARG A 128 -3.47 -0.55 11.07
CA ARG A 128 -2.84 -1.69 10.40
C ARG A 128 -3.76 -2.31 9.35
N ARG A 129 -5.01 -2.64 9.72
CA ARG A 129 -6.02 -3.18 8.79
C ARG A 129 -6.35 -2.21 7.66
N GLY A 130 -6.26 -0.90 7.90
CA GLY A 130 -6.42 0.13 6.89
C GLY A 130 -5.29 0.09 5.86
N PHE A 131 -4.04 0.13 6.33
CA PHE A 131 -2.86 0.03 5.48
C PHE A 131 -2.85 -1.26 4.64
N GLU A 132 -3.10 -2.42 5.27
CA GLU A 132 -3.18 -3.72 4.57
C GLU A 132 -4.22 -3.69 3.45
N ARG A 133 -5.43 -3.19 3.74
CA ARG A 133 -6.51 -3.10 2.75
C ARG A 133 -6.14 -2.20 1.57
N GLN A 134 -5.62 -1.01 1.87
CA GLN A 134 -5.24 -0.04 0.83
C GLN A 134 -4.07 -0.57 -0.01
N PHE A 135 -3.11 -1.26 0.59
CA PHE A 135 -2.03 -1.94 -0.13
C PHE A 135 -2.56 -3.01 -1.09
N LEU A 136 -3.47 -3.88 -0.62
CA LEU A 136 -4.05 -4.92 -1.47
C LEU A 136 -4.86 -4.35 -2.64
N LEU A 137 -5.56 -3.22 -2.45
CA LEU A 137 -6.22 -2.50 -3.54
C LEU A 137 -5.23 -1.94 -4.55
N TRP A 138 -4.13 -1.35 -4.09
CA TRP A 138 -3.05 -0.87 -4.95
C TRP A 138 -2.40 -2.01 -5.74
N LEU A 139 -2.09 -3.14 -5.07
CA LEU A 139 -1.53 -4.34 -5.68
C LEU A 139 -2.45 -4.91 -6.77
N ALA A 140 -3.76 -5.00 -6.52
CA ALA A 140 -4.72 -5.44 -7.52
C ALA A 140 -4.68 -4.56 -8.78
N GLY A 141 -4.57 -3.23 -8.60
CA GLY A 141 -4.37 -2.29 -9.70
C GLY A 141 -3.06 -2.54 -10.46
N ALA A 142 -1.94 -2.71 -9.74
CA ALA A 142 -0.62 -2.97 -10.32
C ALA A 142 -0.58 -4.29 -11.11
N VAL A 143 -1.14 -5.38 -10.57
CA VAL A 143 -1.26 -6.66 -11.26
C VAL A 143 -2.11 -6.54 -12.53
N GLY A 144 -3.19 -5.75 -12.48
CA GLY A 144 -3.98 -5.43 -13.66
C GLY A 144 -3.15 -4.80 -14.79
N ARG A 145 -2.23 -3.89 -14.45
CA ARG A 145 -1.29 -3.27 -15.40
C ARG A 145 -0.28 -4.26 -15.97
N LEU A 146 0.23 -5.20 -15.17
CA LEU A 146 1.09 -6.27 -15.69
C LEU A 146 0.37 -7.14 -16.73
N GLY A 147 -0.96 -7.26 -16.64
CA GLY A 147 -1.78 -7.91 -17.67
C GLY A 147 -1.79 -7.17 -19.01
N GLU A 148 -1.56 -5.85 -19.03
CA GLU A 148 -1.49 -5.04 -20.26
C GLU A 148 -0.22 -5.36 -21.06
N LEU A 149 0.93 -5.52 -20.38
CA LEU A 149 2.21 -5.90 -21.00
C LEU A 149 2.14 -7.22 -21.79
N ARG A 150 1.28 -8.14 -21.35
CA ARG A 150 1.06 -9.42 -22.02
C ARG A 150 0.32 -9.26 -23.36
N ARG A 151 -0.55 -8.26 -23.49
CA ARG A 151 -1.33 -8.02 -24.72
C ARG A 151 -0.52 -7.28 -25.78
N GLU A 152 0.17 -6.21 -25.40
CA GLU A 152 0.98 -5.42 -26.34
C GLU A 152 2.08 -6.25 -27.00
N LYS A 153 2.76 -7.13 -26.25
CA LYS A 153 3.76 -8.04 -26.82
C LYS A 153 3.18 -9.09 -27.77
N VAL A 154 1.94 -9.53 -27.56
CA VAL A 154 1.29 -10.50 -28.46
C VAL A 154 0.85 -9.81 -29.74
N GLU A 155 0.34 -8.58 -29.68
CA GLU A 155 -0.07 -7.81 -30.85
C GLU A 155 1.13 -7.42 -31.73
N GLY A 156 2.28 -7.06 -31.15
CA GLY A 156 3.52 -6.81 -31.92
C GLY A 156 4.10 -8.04 -32.61
N ILE A 157 3.91 -9.26 -32.06
CA ILE A 157 4.38 -10.51 -32.68
C ILE A 157 3.51 -10.90 -33.89
N VAL A 158 2.22 -10.53 -33.89
CA VAL A 158 1.32 -10.82 -35.03
C VAL A 158 1.57 -9.85 -36.19
N ASP A 159 1.99 -8.61 -35.93
CA ASP A 159 2.36 -7.65 -36.98
C ASP A 159 3.77 -7.91 -37.56
N ASP A 160 4.74 -8.40 -36.77
CA ASP A 160 6.10 -8.72 -37.27
C ASP A 160 6.19 -10.08 -38.00
N ALA A 161 5.16 -10.91 -37.92
CA ALA A 161 5.12 -12.22 -38.58
C ALA A 161 4.96 -12.12 -40.11
N ASP A 162 4.65 -10.94 -40.65
CA ASP A 162 4.63 -10.70 -42.10
C ASP A 162 5.97 -10.18 -42.65
N ASP A 163 6.97 -9.84 -41.81
CA ASP A 163 8.21 -9.21 -42.31
C ASP A 163 9.56 -9.64 -41.66
N THR A 164 9.62 -10.60 -40.73
CA THR A 164 10.93 -11.00 -40.13
C THR A 164 11.38 -12.40 -40.52
N GLN A 165 12.18 -12.46 -41.59
CA GLN A 165 13.02 -13.59 -41.97
C GLN A 165 14.10 -13.83 -40.89
N TRP A 166 13.87 -14.77 -39.98
CA TRP A 166 14.85 -15.15 -38.96
C TRP A 166 16.12 -15.73 -39.61
N GLN A 167 17.20 -14.95 -39.65
CA GLN A 167 18.53 -15.49 -39.90
C GLN A 167 19.03 -16.19 -38.63
N LEU A 168 18.85 -17.52 -38.61
CA LEU A 168 19.56 -18.41 -37.71
C LEU A 168 21.05 -18.33 -38.02
N TYR A 169 21.81 -17.69 -37.14
CA TYR A 169 23.26 -17.82 -37.13
C TYR A 169 23.60 -19.26 -36.74
N HIS A 170 24.10 -20.03 -37.71
CA HIS A 170 24.85 -21.26 -37.45
C HIS A 170 26.33 -20.89 -37.32
N GLU A 171 26.96 -21.27 -36.20
CA GLU A 171 28.42 -21.28 -36.06
C GLU A 171 28.93 -22.70 -36.38
N GLU A 172 29.92 -22.78 -37.28
CA GLU A 172 30.96 -23.82 -37.32
C GLU A 172 32.32 -23.17 -37.08
#